data_AF-K2B038-F1
#
_entry.id   AF-K2B038-F1
#
_cell.length_a   1.000
_cell.length_b   1.000
_cell.length_c   1.000
_cell.angle_alpha   90.00
_cell.angle_beta   90.00
_cell.angle_gamma   90.00
#
_symmetry.space_group_name_H-M   'P 1'
#
loop_
_entity.id
_entity.type
_entity.pdbx_description
1 polymer ?
#
loop_
_entity_poly.entity_id
_entity_poly.type
_entity_poly.pdbx_seq_one_letter_code
_entity_poly.pdbx_strand_id
1 'polypeptide(L)'
;MKVKSFKSYLEKRLDKSEIAEIEQVAKVEYDILLALQQDVAGDVVNFMSDNHIGFNDLVRKLGKSPTQVSNIIKGDANLTMATIAQIYALMGKKVRIKKEAA
;
A
#
# COMPACT_ATOMS: atom_id res chain seq x y z
N MET A 1 29.96 -2.42 18.01
CA MET A 1 30.56 -1.50 17.01
C MET A 1 29.52 -0.44 16.66
N LYS A 2 29.67 0.82 17.10
CA LYS A 2 28.73 1.91 16.79
C LYS A 2 29.05 2.47 15.40
N VAL A 3 28.27 2.12 14.39
CA VAL A 3 28.36 2.74 13.05
C VAL A 3 27.57 4.04 13.07
N LYS A 4 28.18 5.14 12.58
CA LYS A 4 27.60 6.50 12.64
C LYS A 4 26.33 6.65 11.78
N SER A 5 26.11 5.77 10.79
CA SER A 5 24.86 5.66 10.05
C SER A 5 24.76 4.27 9.40
N PHE A 6 23.53 3.79 9.14
CA PHE A 6 23.28 2.54 8.41
C PHE A 6 23.89 2.57 7.00
N LYS A 7 23.84 3.73 6.33
CA LYS A 7 24.50 3.95 5.03
C LYS A 7 26.01 3.69 5.09
N SER A 8 26.68 4.24 6.09
CA SER A 8 28.12 4.02 6.30
C SER A 8 28.48 2.58 6.72
N TYR A 9 27.50 1.77 7.15
CA TYR A 9 27.67 0.34 7.39
C TYR A 9 27.60 -0.45 6.08
N LEU A 10 26.67 -0.10 5.19
CA LEU A 10 26.50 -0.73 3.88
C LEU A 10 27.70 -0.44 2.96
N GLU A 11 28.16 0.80 2.90
CA GLU A 11 29.34 1.21 2.09
C GLU A 11 30.64 0.52 2.50
N LYS A 12 30.70 -0.13 3.67
CA LYS A 12 31.85 -0.93 4.12
C LYS A 12 31.81 -2.39 3.66
N ARG A 13 30.65 -2.87 3.22
CA ARG A 13 30.39 -4.29 2.94
C ARG A 13 29.92 -4.56 1.52
N LEU A 14 29.40 -3.54 0.84
CA LEU A 14 28.92 -3.60 -0.53
C LEU A 14 29.62 -2.52 -1.34
N ASP A 15 29.86 -2.81 -2.62
CA ASP A 15 30.36 -1.81 -3.55
C ASP A 15 29.25 -0.82 -3.94
N LYS A 16 29.64 0.30 -4.56
CA LYS A 16 28.68 1.36 -4.94
C LYS A 16 27.67 0.89 -6.00
N SER A 17 28.02 -0.06 -6.86
CA SER A 17 27.10 -0.62 -7.86
C SER A 17 26.06 -1.52 -7.22
N GLU A 18 26.45 -2.37 -6.27
CA GLU A 18 25.54 -3.24 -5.51
C GLU A 18 24.54 -2.41 -4.69
N ILE A 19 25.00 -1.33 -4.07
CA ILE A 19 24.11 -0.40 -3.34
C ILE A 19 23.11 0.26 -4.29
N ALA A 20 23.57 0.73 -5.45
CA ALA A 20 22.70 1.38 -6.44
C ALA A 20 21.66 0.41 -7.03
N GLU A 21 22.05 -0.84 -7.28
CA GLU A 21 21.13 -1.88 -7.76
C GLU A 21 20.05 -2.21 -6.71
N ILE A 22 20.44 -2.36 -5.45
CA ILE A 22 19.49 -2.57 -4.34
C ILE A 22 18.51 -1.40 -4.21
N GLU A 23 19.01 -0.17 -4.25
CA GLU A 23 18.17 1.04 -4.19
C GLU A 23 17.19 1.11 -5.37
N GLN A 24 17.64 0.74 -6.57
CA GLN A 24 16.79 0.74 -7.76
C GLN A 24 15.68 -0.31 -7.67
N VAL A 25 15.99 -1.54 -7.26
CA VAL A 25 14.99 -2.61 -7.07
C VAL A 25 13.98 -2.22 -5.99
N ALA A 26 14.45 -1.69 -4.85
CA ALA A 26 13.58 -1.25 -3.77
C ALA A 26 12.64 -0.10 -4.19
N LYS A 27 13.13 0.81 -5.04
CA LYS A 27 12.31 1.90 -5.59
C LYS A 27 11.20 1.35 -6.49
N VAL A 28 11.53 0.44 -7.40
CA VAL A 28 10.53 -0.18 -8.29
C VAL A 28 9.48 -0.95 -7.49
N GLU A 29 9.90 -1.71 -6.47
CA GLU A 29 8.98 -2.42 -5.57
C GLU A 29 8.05 -1.45 -4.83
N TYR A 30 8.60 -0.36 -4.30
CA TYR A 30 7.82 0.68 -3.63
C TYR A 30 6.80 1.33 -4.57
N ASP A 31 7.21 1.67 -5.79
CA ASP A 31 6.33 2.29 -6.79
C ASP A 31 5.16 1.35 -7.15
N ILE A 32 5.42 0.05 -7.30
CA ILE A 32 4.38 -0.97 -7.55
C ILE A 32 3.44 -1.08 -6.34
N LEU A 33 3.98 -1.14 -5.12
CA LEU A 33 3.18 -1.23 -3.91
C LEU A 33 2.28 0.00 -3.76
N LEU A 34 2.81 1.19 -4.00
CA LEU A 34 2.07 2.45 -3.93
C LEU A 34 0.95 2.48 -4.96
N ALA A 35 1.21 2.07 -6.20
CA ALA A 35 0.18 1.98 -7.24
C ALA A 35 -0.97 1.06 -6.82
N LEU A 36 -0.66 -0.15 -6.30
CA LEU A 36 -1.68 -1.07 -5.80
C LEU A 36 -2.49 -0.49 -4.63
N GLN A 37 -1.85 0.24 -3.72
CA GLN A 37 -2.55 0.89 -2.61
C GLN A 37 -3.47 2.01 -3.08
N GLN A 38 -3.04 2.79 -4.07
CA GLN A 38 -3.82 3.87 -4.68
C GLN A 38 -5.03 3.33 -5.45
N ASP A 39 -4.88 2.22 -6.17
CA ASP A 39 -5.99 1.56 -6.87
C ASP A 39 -7.09 1.15 -5.89
N VAL A 40 -6.71 0.49 -4.79
CA VAL A 40 -7.67 0.09 -3.74
C VAL A 40 -8.30 1.32 -3.09
N ALA A 41 -7.52 2.36 -2.82
CA ALA A 41 -8.02 3.62 -2.25
C ALA A 41 -9.06 4.29 -3.16
N GLY A 42 -8.77 4.37 -4.47
CA GLY A 42 -9.67 4.90 -5.47
C GLY A 42 -10.99 4.14 -5.52
N ASP A 43 -10.93 2.80 -5.51
CA ASP A 43 -12.13 1.96 -5.45
C ASP A 43 -12.95 2.17 -4.18
N VAL A 44 -12.30 2.36 -3.03
CA VAL A 44 -12.97 2.68 -1.75
C VAL A 44 -13.66 4.04 -1.82
N VAL A 45 -12.99 5.07 -2.30
CA VAL A 45 -13.55 6.42 -2.43
C VAL A 45 -14.75 6.43 -3.38
N ASN A 46 -14.64 5.75 -4.52
CA ASN A 46 -15.73 5.62 -5.48
C ASN A 46 -16.92 4.91 -4.84
N PHE A 47 -16.69 3.78 -4.18
CA PHE A 47 -17.74 3.06 -3.46
C PHE A 47 -18.43 3.93 -2.39
N MET A 48 -17.66 4.75 -1.65
CA MET A 48 -18.21 5.67 -0.66
C MET A 48 -19.11 6.72 -1.31
N SER A 49 -18.67 7.32 -2.41
CA SER A 49 -19.44 8.30 -3.17
C SER A 49 -20.74 7.70 -3.73
N ASP A 50 -20.63 6.59 -4.47
CA ASP A 50 -21.75 5.95 -5.16
C ASP A 50 -22.86 5.49 -4.21
N ASN A 51 -22.47 5.07 -2.99
CA ASN A 51 -23.38 4.50 -1.99
C ASN A 51 -23.70 5.47 -0.85
N HIS A 52 -23.24 6.72 -0.93
CA HIS A 52 -23.42 7.75 0.11
C HIS A 52 -22.95 7.28 1.51
N ILE A 53 -21.85 6.54 1.55
CA ILE A 53 -21.28 5.98 2.78
C ILE A 53 -20.29 6.97 3.36
N GLY A 54 -20.52 7.39 4.60
CA GLY A 54 -19.59 8.24 5.33
C GLY A 54 -18.40 7.47 5.91
N PHE A 55 -17.38 8.20 6.34
CA PHE A 55 -16.19 7.64 6.97
C PHE A 55 -16.52 6.74 8.18
N ASN A 56 -17.42 7.18 9.07
CA ASN A 56 -17.80 6.43 10.26
C ASN A 56 -18.55 5.13 9.92
N ASP A 57 -19.31 5.12 8.83
CA ASP A 57 -20.00 3.91 8.37
C ASP A 57 -19.00 2.91 7.83
N LEU A 58 -17.98 3.37 7.09
CA LEU A 58 -16.91 2.51 6.60
C LEU A 58 -16.09 1.90 7.74
N VAL A 59 -15.77 2.69 8.77
CA VAL A 59 -15.14 2.22 10.02
C VAL A 59 -15.95 1.08 10.64
N ARG A 60 -17.26 1.25 10.79
CA ARG A 60 -18.15 0.21 11.35
C ARG A 60 -18.23 -1.02 10.46
N LYS A 61 -18.39 -0.85 9.14
CA LYS A 61 -18.53 -1.93 8.16
C LYS A 61 -17.25 -2.78 8.03
N LEU A 62 -16.07 -2.15 8.09
CA LEU A 62 -14.80 -2.87 8.02
C LEU A 62 -14.34 -3.43 9.38
N GLY A 63 -14.88 -2.94 10.49
CA GLY A 63 -14.44 -3.31 11.83
C GLY A 63 -12.99 -2.91 12.11
N LYS A 64 -12.50 -1.84 11.49
CA LYS A 64 -11.12 -1.34 11.58
C LYS A 64 -11.06 -0.03 12.35
N SER A 65 -9.89 0.34 12.86
CA SER A 65 -9.75 1.63 13.55
C SER A 65 -9.92 2.81 12.58
N PRO A 66 -10.37 3.99 13.04
CA PRO A 66 -10.45 5.20 12.22
C PRO A 66 -9.13 5.51 11.50
N THR A 67 -7.99 5.34 12.17
CA THR A 67 -6.67 5.56 11.56
C THR A 67 -6.41 4.60 10.40
N GLN A 68 -6.74 3.32 10.56
CA GLN A 68 -6.58 2.34 9.48
C GLN A 68 -7.47 2.67 8.28
N VAL A 69 -8.72 3.08 8.52
CA VAL A 69 -9.63 3.48 7.44
C VAL A 69 -9.15 4.76 6.76
N SER A 70 -8.63 5.73 7.53
CA SER A 70 -8.03 6.95 6.97
C SER A 70 -6.87 6.62 6.04
N ASN A 71 -5.98 5.71 6.46
CA ASN A 71 -4.85 5.29 5.62
C ASN A 71 -5.30 4.52 4.38
N ILE A 72 -6.36 3.70 4.48
CA ILE A 72 -6.96 3.01 3.32
C ILE A 72 -7.45 4.03 2.30
N ILE A 73 -8.21 5.04 2.75
CA ILE A 73 -8.79 6.08 1.88
C ILE A 73 -7.70 6.92 1.21
N LYS A 74 -6.58 7.16 1.91
CA LYS A 74 -5.44 7.93 1.36
C LYS A 74 -4.55 7.13 0.43
N GLY A 75 -4.63 5.80 0.42
CA GLY A 75 -3.69 4.94 -0.29
C GLY A 75 -2.33 4.77 0.41
N ASP A 76 -2.26 5.07 1.71
CA ASP A 76 -1.04 4.94 2.53
C ASP A 76 -1.05 3.67 3.40
N ALA A 77 -2.12 2.87 3.32
CA ALA A 77 -2.26 1.68 4.12
C ALA A 77 -1.46 0.51 3.55
N ASN A 78 -0.65 -0.12 4.39
CA ASN A 78 -0.07 -1.42 4.06
C ASN A 78 -1.16 -2.51 4.19
N LEU A 79 -1.74 -2.90 3.06
CA LEU A 79 -2.87 -3.83 3.00
C LEU A 79 -2.39 -5.26 2.81
N THR A 80 -2.83 -6.15 3.70
CA THR A 80 -2.71 -7.59 3.47
C THR A 80 -3.72 -8.05 2.42
N MET A 81 -3.45 -9.16 1.73
CA MET A 81 -4.41 -9.77 0.80
C MET A 81 -5.77 -10.05 1.44
N ALA A 82 -5.78 -10.44 2.72
CA ALA A 82 -7.02 -10.64 3.48
C ALA A 82 -7.80 -9.33 3.67
N THR A 83 -7.10 -8.21 3.90
CA THR A 83 -7.73 -6.89 4.01
C THR A 83 -8.31 -6.44 2.68
N ILE A 84 -7.58 -6.64 1.58
CA ILE A 84 -8.07 -6.38 0.22
C ILE A 84 -9.34 -7.20 -0.04
N ALA A 85 -9.32 -8.51 0.23
CA ALA A 85 -10.49 -9.37 0.06
C ALA A 85 -11.71 -8.89 0.88
N GLN A 86 -11.49 -8.49 2.14
CA GLN A 86 -12.54 -7.94 3.00
C GLN A 86 -13.15 -6.65 2.42
N ILE A 87 -12.30 -5.74 1.92
CA ILE A 87 -12.72 -4.47 1.31
C ILE A 87 -13.58 -4.74 0.06
N TYR A 88 -13.10 -5.59 -0.86
CA TYR A 88 -13.85 -5.88 -2.09
C TYR A 88 -15.11 -6.72 -1.85
N ALA A 89 -15.12 -7.59 -0.83
CA ALA A 89 -16.32 -8.29 -0.40
C ALA A 89 -17.40 -7.30 0.10
N LEU A 90 -17.00 -6.28 0.86
CA LEU A 90 -17.92 -5.22 1.31
C LEU A 90 -18.56 -4.47 0.13
N MET A 91 -17.81 -4.27 -0.95
CA MET A 91 -18.28 -3.62 -2.17
C MET A 91 -19.10 -4.53 -3.08
N GLY A 92 -19.18 -5.84 -2.80
CA GLY A 92 -19.76 -6.82 -3.70
C GLY A 92 -18.99 -6.99 -5.02
N LYS A 93 -17.70 -6.63 -5.04
CA LYS A 93 -16.85 -6.65 -6.24
C LYS A 93 -15.84 -7.80 -6.18
N LYS A 94 -15.44 -8.30 -7.35
CA LYS A 94 -14.31 -9.24 -7.48
C LYS A 94 -13.07 -8.44 -7.90
N VAL A 95 -11.94 -8.71 -7.25
CA VAL A 95 -10.65 -8.10 -7.59
C VAL A 95 -9.68 -9.15 -8.12
N ARG A 96 -8.82 -8.74 -9.06
CA ARG A 96 -7.70 -9.53 -9.58
C ARG A 96 -6.53 -8.60 -9.84
N ILE A 97 -5.33 -9.03 -9.49
CA ILE A 97 -4.11 -8.34 -9.89
C ILE A 97 -3.84 -8.69 -11.35
N LYS A 98 -3.63 -7.67 -12.20
CA LYS A 98 -3.23 -7.83 -13.60
C LYS A 98 -1.88 -7.17 -13.78
N LYS A 99 -1.04 -7.75 -14.65
CA LYS A 99 0.20 -7.10 -15.09
C LYS A 99 -0.16 -5.94 -16.03
N GLU A 100 0.43 -4.78 -15.79
CA GLU A 100 0.44 -3.71 -16.79
C GLU A 100 1.42 -4.08 -17.91
N ALA A 101 1.11 -3.66 -19.14
CA ALA A 101 2.03 -3.81 -20.24
C ALA A 101 3.20 -2.84 -20.02
N ALA A 102 4.43 -3.31 -20.22
CA ALA A 102 5.64 -2.50 -20.16
C ALA A 102 5.73 -1.51 -21.33
#